data_AF-A0A0H1BAL2-F1
#
_entry.id   AF-A0A0H1BAL2-F1
#
_cell.length_a   1.000
_cell.length_b   1.000
_cell.length_c   1.000
_cell.angle_alpha   90.00
_cell.angle_beta   90.00
_cell.angle_gamma   90.00
#
_symmetry.space_group_name_H-M   'P 1'
#
loop_
_entity.id
_entity.type
_entity.pdbx_description
1 polymer ?
#
loop_
_entity_poly.entity_id
_entity_poly.type
_entity_poly.pdbx_seq_one_letter_code
_entity_poly.pdbx_strand_id
1 'polypeptide(L)'
;MGSGTDVAKLAADMVLADDNFATIEVAVEEGRSIYSNTQQFIRYLISSNIGEVVSIFLTAALGMPEALIPVQLLWVNLVTDGLPATALSFNPPDHDVMKRPPRKRGEALVGGWLFFRYMVVGIYVGFATVFGYAWWFMYNPAGPQITFWQLTHFHKCSTQFPSIGCEMFTNDMSKSASTISLSILVVIEMLNAINSLSASESLLTFPLWNNMMLVYAVTLSMSLHFAILYIPFLQGLFSILPLDRQEWMAVLAISSPVIVIDEVLKFLDRRLYDRRTDVVDVSPSAQYQNGAAKDKAA
;
A
#
# COMPACT_ATOMS: atom_id res chain seq x y z
N MET A 1 -28.95 27.39 5.09
CA MET A 1 -30.34 27.07 5.47
C MET A 1 -31.11 26.73 4.22
N GLY A 2 -31.82 25.62 4.21
CA GLY A 2 -32.68 25.15 3.13
C GLY A 2 -33.87 26.10 2.93
N SER A 3 -34.37 26.71 4.00
CA SER A 3 -35.33 27.82 3.95
C SER A 3 -34.72 29.17 3.55
N GLY A 4 -33.41 29.23 3.31
CA GLY A 4 -32.72 30.44 2.90
C GLY A 4 -33.07 30.88 1.46
N THR A 5 -32.71 32.12 1.13
CA THR A 5 -32.90 32.65 -0.23
C THR A 5 -32.11 31.83 -1.26
N ASP A 6 -32.61 31.75 -2.49
CA ASP A 6 -31.94 31.00 -3.56
C ASP A 6 -30.53 31.54 -3.84
N VAL A 7 -30.34 32.86 -3.70
CA VAL A 7 -29.02 33.50 -3.82
C VAL A 7 -28.04 32.96 -2.76
N ALA A 8 -28.48 32.82 -1.51
CA ALA A 8 -27.64 32.29 -0.44
C ALA A 8 -27.32 30.80 -0.64
N LYS A 9 -28.28 30.01 -1.13
CA LYS A 9 -28.07 28.59 -1.45
C LYS A 9 -27.10 28.40 -2.62
N LEU A 10 -27.18 29.23 -3.66
CA LEU A 10 -26.29 29.19 -4.82
C LEU A 10 -24.87 29.68 -4.50
N ALA A 11 -24.69 30.53 -3.49
CA ALA A 11 -23.39 31.04 -3.07
C ALA A 11 -22.65 30.15 -2.06
N ALA A 12 -23.31 29.12 -1.49
CA ALA A 12 -22.75 28.29 -0.44
C ALA A 12 -22.24 26.93 -0.97
N ASP A 13 -21.11 26.45 -0.43
CA ASP A 13 -20.58 25.10 -0.73
C ASP A 13 -21.39 23.99 -0.04
N MET A 14 -22.16 24.33 1.00
CA MET A 14 -22.98 23.41 1.78
C MET A 14 -24.30 24.08 2.19
N VAL A 15 -25.41 23.38 2.01
CA VAL A 15 -26.75 23.85 2.39
C VAL A 15 -27.39 22.87 3.37
N LEU A 16 -27.77 23.36 4.55
CA LEU A 16 -28.48 22.58 5.56
C LEU A 16 -29.94 22.40 5.15
N ALA A 17 -30.30 21.22 4.66
CA ALA A 17 -31.64 20.95 4.13
C ALA A 17 -32.75 20.98 5.21
N ASP A 18 -32.39 20.69 6.46
CA ASP A 18 -33.27 20.59 7.62
C ASP A 18 -33.23 21.81 8.55
N ASP A 19 -32.45 22.84 8.18
CA ASP A 19 -32.28 24.05 8.98
C ASP A 19 -31.79 23.80 10.42
N ASN A 20 -31.09 22.69 10.63
CA ASN A 20 -30.57 22.31 11.94
C ASN A 20 -29.06 22.58 12.03
N PHE A 21 -28.64 23.37 13.03
CA PHE A 21 -27.22 23.62 13.28
C PHE A 21 -26.46 22.35 13.69
N ALA A 22 -27.11 21.36 14.30
CA ALA A 22 -26.47 20.08 14.65
C ALA A 22 -25.95 19.33 13.42
N THR A 23 -26.57 19.54 12.25
CA THR A 23 -26.13 18.96 10.98
C THR A 23 -24.74 19.44 10.56
N ILE A 24 -24.31 20.63 11.02
CA ILE A 24 -22.93 21.12 10.81
C ILE A 24 -21.93 20.26 11.60
N GLU A 25 -22.25 19.88 12.83
CA GLU A 25 -21.37 19.05 13.66
C GLU A 25 -21.17 17.67 13.02
N VAL A 26 -22.26 17.04 12.58
CA VAL A 26 -22.23 15.76 11.83
C VAL A 26 -21.42 15.91 10.55
N ALA A 27 -21.62 16.99 9.79
CA ALA A 27 -20.85 17.23 8.56
C ALA A 27 -19.35 17.42 8.83
N VAL A 28 -18.98 18.04 9.96
CA VAL A 28 -17.58 18.18 10.39
C VAL A 28 -16.99 16.84 10.80
N GLU A 29 -17.73 16.00 11.52
CA GLU A 29 -17.33 14.64 11.88
C GLU A 29 -17.06 13.79 10.64
N GLU A 30 -18.01 13.77 9.70
CA GLU A 30 -17.89 13.06 8.42
C GLU A 30 -16.72 13.60 7.59
N GLY A 31 -16.55 14.92 7.52
CA GLY A 31 -15.42 15.53 6.80
C GLY A 31 -14.05 15.12 7.36
N ARG A 32 -13.94 14.98 8.69
CA ARG A 32 -12.72 14.48 9.34
C ARG A 32 -12.49 13.00 9.04
N SER A 33 -13.54 12.19 9.08
CA SER A 33 -13.50 10.76 8.73
C SER A 33 -13.02 10.55 7.29
N ILE A 34 -13.69 11.18 6.32
CA ILE A 34 -13.34 11.13 4.89
C ILE A 34 -11.88 11.53 4.68
N TYR A 35 -11.42 12.59 5.35
CA TYR A 35 -10.04 13.03 5.21
C TYR A 35 -9.05 11.98 5.75
N SER A 36 -9.30 11.42 6.93
CA SER A 36 -8.43 10.39 7.53
C SER A 36 -8.33 9.13 6.66
N ASN A 37 -9.46 8.67 6.13
CA ASN A 37 -9.54 7.54 5.20
C ASN A 37 -8.85 7.88 3.87
N THR A 38 -9.00 9.12 3.41
CA THR A 38 -8.34 9.61 2.18
C THR A 38 -6.84 9.53 2.30
N GLN A 39 -6.30 9.96 3.44
CA GLN A 39 -4.87 9.84 3.67
C GLN A 39 -4.41 8.37 3.69
N GLN A 40 -5.18 7.45 4.28
CA GLN A 40 -4.83 6.02 4.32
C GLN A 40 -4.75 5.40 2.93
N PHE A 41 -5.74 5.62 2.07
CA PHE A 41 -5.68 5.02 0.73
C PHE A 41 -4.59 5.67 -0.14
N ILE A 42 -4.36 6.99 -0.04
CA ILE A 42 -3.27 7.67 -0.77
C ILE A 42 -1.92 7.06 -0.37
N ARG A 43 -1.74 6.78 0.93
CA ARG A 43 -0.53 6.16 1.44
C ARG A 43 -0.33 4.73 0.92
N TYR A 44 -1.39 3.94 0.89
CA TYR A 44 -1.40 2.60 0.28
C TYR A 44 -0.94 2.66 -1.18
N LEU A 45 -1.57 3.51 -2.00
CA LEU A 45 -1.23 3.65 -3.42
C LEU A 45 0.20 4.16 -3.65
N ILE A 46 0.69 5.10 -2.85
CA ILE A 46 2.08 5.56 -2.95
C ILE A 46 3.06 4.43 -2.61
N SER A 47 2.77 3.63 -1.59
CA SER A 47 3.61 2.49 -1.20
C SER A 47 3.71 1.45 -2.34
N SER A 48 2.58 1.11 -2.96
CA SER A 48 2.51 0.18 -4.10
C SER A 48 3.38 0.69 -5.26
N ASN A 49 3.16 1.94 -5.69
CA ASN A 49 3.92 2.57 -6.77
C ASN A 49 5.44 2.62 -6.49
N ILE A 50 5.87 2.85 -5.25
CA ILE A 50 7.29 2.79 -4.89
C ILE A 50 7.83 1.38 -5.15
N GLY A 51 7.08 0.33 -4.76
CA GLY A 51 7.47 -1.05 -4.99
C GLY A 51 7.60 -1.41 -6.46
N GLU A 52 6.64 -0.99 -7.28
CA GLU A 52 6.68 -1.19 -8.73
C GLU A 52 7.91 -0.52 -9.35
N VAL A 53 8.17 0.75 -9.00
CA VAL A 53 9.35 1.49 -9.49
C VAL A 53 10.64 0.81 -9.06
N VAL A 54 10.75 0.35 -7.82
CA VAL A 54 11.91 -0.39 -7.35
C VAL A 54 12.09 -1.70 -8.13
N SER A 55 11.00 -2.42 -8.43
CA SER A 55 11.07 -3.67 -9.22
C SER A 55 11.66 -3.44 -10.62
N ILE A 56 11.17 -2.40 -11.32
CA ILE A 56 11.62 -2.03 -12.66
C ILE A 56 13.09 -1.59 -12.60
N PHE A 57 13.42 -0.74 -11.63
CA PHE A 57 14.77 -0.24 -11.44
C PHE A 57 15.76 -1.38 -11.15
N LEU A 58 15.44 -2.30 -10.23
CA LEU A 58 16.30 -3.42 -9.89
C LEU A 58 16.48 -4.39 -11.06
N THR A 59 15.41 -4.69 -11.79
CA THR A 59 15.48 -5.55 -12.98
C THR A 59 16.42 -4.95 -14.03
N ALA A 60 16.25 -3.66 -14.33
CA ALA A 60 17.08 -2.95 -15.29
C ALA A 60 18.53 -2.79 -14.81
N ALA A 61 18.75 -2.44 -13.54
CA ALA A 61 20.08 -2.23 -12.97
C ALA A 61 20.90 -3.53 -12.92
N LEU A 62 20.24 -4.67 -12.68
CA LEU A 62 20.86 -5.99 -12.70
C LEU A 62 21.02 -6.56 -14.12
N GLY A 63 20.49 -5.90 -15.15
CA GLY A 63 20.53 -6.37 -16.53
C GLY A 63 19.71 -7.63 -16.77
N MET A 64 18.66 -7.87 -15.98
CA MET A 64 17.77 -9.01 -16.15
C MET A 64 16.67 -8.70 -17.19
N PRO A 65 16.06 -9.71 -17.81
CA PRO A 65 14.89 -9.49 -18.65
C PRO A 65 13.73 -8.90 -17.84
N GLU A 66 12.82 -8.19 -18.52
CA GLU A 66 11.70 -7.49 -17.90
C GLU A 66 10.82 -8.46 -17.09
N ALA A 67 10.75 -8.24 -15.76
CA ALA A 67 9.97 -9.07 -14.87
C ALA A 67 8.45 -8.82 -15.00
N LEU A 68 8.06 -7.56 -15.24
CA LEU A 68 6.67 -7.13 -15.36
C LEU A 68 6.51 -6.28 -16.61
N ILE A 69 5.50 -6.59 -17.42
CA ILE A 69 5.17 -5.77 -18.60
C ILE A 69 4.22 -4.62 -18.24
N PRO A 70 4.22 -3.50 -18.99
CA PRO A 70 3.38 -2.35 -18.68
C PRO A 70 1.88 -2.66 -18.57
N VAL A 71 1.37 -3.59 -19.38
CA VAL A 71 -0.05 -3.99 -19.35
C VAL A 71 -0.43 -4.64 -18.01
N GLN A 72 0.47 -5.42 -17.42
CA GLN A 72 0.26 -6.05 -16.11
C GLN A 72 0.25 -4.98 -15.00
N LEU A 73 1.20 -4.04 -15.02
CA LEU A 73 1.26 -2.93 -14.05
C LEU A 73 0.05 -2.01 -14.13
N LEU A 74 -0.45 -1.73 -15.34
CA LEU A 74 -1.69 -0.96 -15.51
C LEU A 74 -2.89 -1.66 -14.89
N TRP A 75 -2.99 -2.99 -15.03
CA TRP A 75 -4.06 -3.76 -14.40
C TRP A 75 -3.95 -3.76 -12.88
N VAL A 76 -2.73 -3.93 -12.34
CA VAL A 76 -2.49 -3.89 -10.89
C VAL A 76 -2.91 -2.54 -10.32
N ASN A 77 -2.39 -1.44 -10.87
CA ASN A 77 -2.68 -0.10 -10.38
C ASN A 77 -4.15 0.31 -10.51
N LEU A 78 -4.81 -0.06 -11.61
CA LEU A 78 -6.18 0.39 -11.87
C LEU A 78 -7.23 -0.48 -11.18
N VAL A 79 -7.05 -1.80 -11.24
CA VAL A 79 -8.09 -2.75 -10.83
C VAL A 79 -7.72 -3.39 -9.50
N THR A 80 -6.57 -4.06 -9.43
CA THR A 80 -6.19 -4.84 -8.25
C THR A 80 -6.06 -3.95 -7.01
N ASP A 81 -5.36 -2.82 -7.13
CA ASP A 81 -5.15 -1.85 -6.05
C ASP A 81 -6.30 -0.85 -5.92
N GLY A 82 -6.98 -0.55 -7.03
CA GLY A 82 -8.11 0.36 -7.03
C GLY A 82 -9.26 -0.10 -6.13
N LEU A 83 -9.54 -1.41 -6.11
CA LEU A 83 -10.61 -1.97 -5.28
C LEU A 83 -10.32 -1.83 -3.77
N PRO A 84 -9.18 -2.30 -3.21
CA PRO A 84 -8.85 -2.07 -1.80
C PRO A 84 -8.68 -0.59 -1.45
N ALA A 85 -8.09 0.23 -2.33
CA ALA A 85 -7.96 1.67 -2.10
C ALA A 85 -9.33 2.33 -1.92
N THR A 86 -10.31 1.95 -2.75
CA THR A 86 -11.69 2.41 -2.61
C THR A 86 -12.31 1.91 -1.31
N ALA A 87 -12.08 0.65 -0.93
CA ALA A 87 -12.61 0.11 0.33
C ALA A 87 -12.01 0.77 1.58
N LEU A 88 -10.74 1.19 1.55
CA LEU A 88 -10.10 1.96 2.62
C LEU A 88 -10.74 3.35 2.78
N SER A 89 -11.34 3.91 1.72
CA SER A 89 -12.08 5.18 1.82
C SER A 89 -13.34 5.08 2.70
N PHE A 90 -13.86 3.86 2.90
CA PHE A 90 -15.03 3.54 3.72
C PHE A 90 -14.66 2.95 5.10
N ASN A 91 -13.43 3.17 5.57
CA ASN A 91 -13.05 2.78 6.93
C ASN A 91 -13.95 3.48 7.98
N PRO A 92 -14.30 2.80 9.08
CA PRO A 92 -15.07 3.43 10.16
C PRO A 92 -14.27 4.57 10.81
N PRO A 93 -14.93 5.65 11.26
CA PRO A 93 -14.26 6.77 11.92
C PRO A 93 -13.63 6.36 13.25
N ASP A 94 -12.47 6.96 13.56
CA ASP A 94 -11.84 6.83 14.88
C ASP A 94 -12.75 7.37 16.00
N HIS A 95 -12.85 6.67 17.13
CA HIS A 95 -13.70 7.09 18.27
C HIS A 95 -13.33 8.45 18.89
N ASP A 96 -12.13 8.95 18.64
CA ASP A 96 -11.62 10.23 19.11
C ASP A 96 -11.56 11.31 18.03
N VAL A 97 -12.17 11.08 16.85
CA VAL A 97 -12.14 12.00 15.70
C VAL A 97 -12.61 13.43 16.06
N MET A 98 -13.64 13.57 16.90
CA MET A 98 -14.16 14.86 17.36
C MET A 98 -13.41 15.44 18.57
N LYS A 99 -12.62 14.62 19.29
CA LYS A 99 -11.81 15.07 20.43
C LYS A 99 -10.51 15.73 19.99
N ARG A 100 -10.03 15.41 18.79
CA ARG A 100 -8.80 15.99 18.20
C ARG A 100 -9.03 17.45 17.78
N PRO A 101 -8.05 18.35 17.93
CA PRO A 101 -8.16 19.72 17.43
C PRO A 101 -8.21 19.75 15.89
N PRO A 102 -8.73 20.83 15.26
CA PRO A 102 -8.69 20.98 13.82
C PRO A 102 -7.26 20.89 13.26
N ARG A 103 -7.10 20.12 12.18
CA ARG A 103 -5.84 19.95 11.46
C ARG A 103 -5.27 21.30 10.99
N LYS A 104 -3.93 21.41 10.97
CA LYS A 104 -3.23 22.55 10.37
C LYS A 104 -3.24 22.46 8.84
N ARG A 105 -3.52 23.57 8.15
CA ARG A 105 -3.59 23.61 6.67
C ARG A 105 -2.30 23.12 5.98
N GLY A 106 -1.14 23.38 6.57
CA GLY A 106 0.18 23.02 6.03
C GLY A 106 0.74 21.67 6.48
N GLU A 107 -0.05 20.82 7.15
CA GLU A 107 0.43 19.49 7.53
C GLU A 107 0.55 18.59 6.29
N ALA A 108 1.70 17.93 6.15
CA ALA A 108 1.98 17.03 5.03
C ALA A 108 1.12 15.76 5.13
N LEU A 109 0.69 15.24 3.98
CA LEU A 109 -0.07 13.98 3.90
C LEU A 109 0.75 12.77 4.36
N VAL A 110 2.06 12.81 4.06
CA VAL A 110 3.05 11.79 4.42
C VAL A 110 4.13 12.46 5.27
N GLY A 111 4.17 12.13 6.57
CA GLY A 111 5.24 12.55 7.47
C GLY A 111 6.54 11.79 7.25
N GLY A 112 7.66 12.29 7.79
CA GLY A 112 8.98 11.69 7.53
C GLY A 112 9.12 10.23 7.97
N TRP A 113 8.63 9.86 9.17
CA TRP A 113 8.65 8.47 9.63
C TRP A 113 7.78 7.56 8.77
N LEU A 114 6.60 8.04 8.41
CA LEU A 114 5.66 7.32 7.58
C LEU A 114 6.20 7.09 6.16
N PHE A 115 6.88 8.09 5.59
CA PHE A 115 7.60 7.96 4.32
C PHE A 115 8.68 6.88 4.41
N PHE A 116 9.47 6.86 5.49
CA PHE A 116 10.47 5.82 5.71
C PHE A 116 9.86 4.42 5.78
N ARG A 117 8.75 4.25 6.51
CA ARG A 117 8.03 2.98 6.60
C ARG A 117 7.59 2.48 5.21
N TYR A 118 6.94 3.32 4.41
CA TYR A 118 6.52 2.93 3.05
C TYR A 118 7.69 2.73 2.08
N MET A 119 8.80 3.43 2.28
CA MET A 119 10.03 3.17 1.54
C MET A 119 10.55 1.76 1.82
N VAL A 120 10.57 1.32 3.08
CA VAL A 120 11.01 -0.04 3.44
C VAL A 120 10.08 -1.10 2.85
N VAL A 121 8.76 -0.90 2.95
CA VAL A 121 7.77 -1.82 2.37
C VAL A 121 7.89 -1.86 0.85
N GLY A 122 7.96 -0.71 0.18
CA GLY A 122 8.13 -0.63 -1.27
C GLY A 122 9.43 -1.28 -1.75
N ILE A 123 10.56 -1.04 -1.07
CA ILE A 123 11.82 -1.72 -1.38
C ILE A 123 11.68 -3.24 -1.28
N TYR A 124 10.99 -3.72 -0.24
CA TYR A 124 10.70 -5.14 -0.10
C TYR A 124 9.85 -5.68 -1.26
N VAL A 125 8.77 -4.99 -1.64
CA VAL A 125 7.91 -5.37 -2.78
C VAL A 125 8.73 -5.48 -4.07
N GLY A 126 9.55 -4.46 -4.35
CA GLY A 126 10.39 -4.43 -5.54
C GLY A 126 11.47 -5.53 -5.54
N PHE A 127 12.06 -5.82 -4.38
CA PHE A 127 13.00 -6.93 -4.26
C PHE A 127 12.30 -8.29 -4.39
N ALA A 128 11.14 -8.47 -3.75
CA ALA A 128 10.40 -9.73 -3.74
C ALA A 128 9.90 -10.14 -5.13
N THR A 129 9.40 -9.19 -5.92
CA THR A 129 8.96 -9.41 -7.30
C THR A 129 10.12 -9.86 -8.19
N VAL A 130 11.24 -9.13 -8.13
CA VAL A 130 12.47 -9.45 -8.87
C VAL A 130 13.09 -10.77 -8.42
N PHE A 131 13.08 -11.03 -7.12
CA PHE A 131 13.54 -12.29 -6.55
C PHE A 131 12.68 -13.46 -7.02
N GLY A 132 11.35 -13.31 -7.06
CA GLY A 132 10.44 -14.32 -7.60
C GLY A 132 10.73 -14.65 -9.07
N TYR A 133 10.98 -13.62 -9.88
CA TYR A 133 11.40 -13.78 -11.28
C TYR A 133 12.68 -14.62 -11.39
N ALA A 134 13.72 -14.23 -10.66
CA ALA A 134 15.01 -14.92 -10.67
C ALA A 134 14.90 -16.34 -10.10
N TRP A 135 14.09 -16.52 -9.05
CA TRP A 135 13.85 -17.82 -8.42
C TRP A 135 13.27 -18.82 -9.40
N TRP A 136 12.33 -18.41 -10.25
CA TRP A 136 11.76 -19.30 -11.26
C TRP A 136 12.80 -19.81 -12.25
N PHE A 137 13.68 -18.92 -12.73
CA PHE A 137 14.74 -19.30 -13.67
C PHE A 137 15.84 -20.18 -13.05
N MET A 138 16.15 -19.95 -11.77
CA MET A 138 17.31 -20.58 -11.12
C MET A 138 16.97 -21.85 -10.35
N TYR A 139 15.82 -21.90 -9.69
CA TYR A 139 15.52 -22.91 -8.67
C TYR A 139 14.24 -23.71 -8.92
N ASN A 140 13.33 -23.24 -9.77
CA ASN A 140 12.10 -23.98 -10.04
C ASN A 140 12.42 -25.26 -10.85
N PRO A 141 11.94 -26.45 -10.43
CA PRO A 141 12.10 -27.69 -11.20
C PRO A 141 11.50 -27.64 -12.61
N ALA A 142 10.45 -26.85 -12.83
CA ALA A 142 9.86 -26.64 -14.15
C ALA A 142 10.64 -25.63 -15.02
N GLY A 143 11.59 -24.90 -14.43
CA GLY A 143 12.42 -23.91 -15.10
C GLY A 143 13.73 -24.49 -15.67
N PRO A 144 14.54 -23.66 -16.34
CA PRO A 144 15.77 -24.09 -17.00
C PRO A 144 16.97 -24.24 -16.04
N GLN A 145 16.81 -23.87 -14.76
CA GLN A 145 17.83 -23.96 -13.70
C GLN A 145 19.17 -23.30 -14.08
N ILE A 146 19.09 -22.10 -14.63
CA ILE A 146 20.26 -21.33 -15.05
C ILE A 146 20.92 -20.64 -13.86
N THR A 147 22.17 -20.23 -14.04
CA THR A 147 22.88 -19.44 -13.03
C THR A 147 22.45 -17.96 -13.08
N PHE A 148 22.59 -17.25 -11.96
CA PHE A 148 22.31 -15.81 -11.89
C PHE A 148 23.14 -15.00 -12.91
N TRP A 149 24.37 -15.43 -13.19
CA TRP A 149 25.22 -14.76 -14.17
C TRP A 149 24.66 -14.86 -15.59
N GLN A 150 24.12 -16.02 -15.97
CA GLN A 150 23.46 -16.21 -17.26
C GLN A 150 22.18 -15.38 -17.38
N LEU A 151 21.42 -15.25 -16.29
CA LEU A 151 20.19 -14.46 -16.24
C LEU A 151 20.46 -12.96 -16.41
N THR A 152 21.47 -12.42 -15.73
CA THR A 152 21.87 -11.00 -15.82
C THR A 152 22.59 -10.63 -17.12
N HIS A 153 23.11 -11.62 -17.86
CA HIS A 153 23.80 -11.42 -19.14
C HIS A 153 22.97 -11.93 -20.33
N PHE A 154 21.64 -11.89 -20.23
CA PHE A 154 20.75 -12.42 -21.25
C PHE A 154 20.95 -11.76 -22.63
N HIS A 155 21.31 -10.46 -22.68
CA HIS A 155 21.58 -9.74 -23.93
C HIS A 155 22.71 -10.36 -24.78
N LYS A 156 23.65 -11.06 -24.15
CA LYS A 156 24.78 -11.73 -24.81
C LYS A 156 24.57 -13.23 -24.97
N CYS A 157 23.37 -13.73 -24.68
CA CYS A 157 23.07 -15.16 -24.62
C CYS A 157 23.52 -15.92 -25.87
N SER A 158 23.25 -15.39 -27.07
CA SER A 158 23.61 -16.04 -28.35
C SER A 158 25.11 -16.21 -28.55
N THR A 159 25.93 -15.34 -27.95
CA THR A 159 27.39 -15.33 -28.10
C THR A 159 28.12 -16.04 -26.96
N GLN A 160 27.60 -15.93 -25.73
CA GLN A 160 28.28 -16.45 -24.53
C GLN A 160 27.75 -17.83 -24.10
N PHE A 161 26.49 -18.17 -24.38
CA PHE A 161 25.88 -19.42 -23.90
C PHE A 161 25.02 -20.13 -24.98
N PRO A 162 25.60 -20.49 -26.14
CA PRO A 162 24.84 -21.13 -27.21
C PRO A 162 24.25 -22.48 -26.81
N SER A 163 24.78 -23.15 -25.79
CA SER A 163 24.34 -24.49 -25.35
C SER A 163 23.03 -24.50 -24.55
N ILE A 164 22.57 -23.35 -24.04
CA ILE A 164 21.42 -23.27 -23.12
C ILE A 164 20.13 -22.88 -23.85
N GLY A 165 20.25 -22.27 -25.03
CA GLY A 165 19.12 -21.81 -25.85
C GLY A 165 18.52 -20.50 -25.32
N CYS A 166 18.50 -19.45 -26.14
CA CYS A 166 18.06 -18.12 -25.71
C CYS A 166 16.55 -17.90 -25.81
N GLU A 167 15.82 -18.84 -26.42
CA GLU A 167 14.37 -18.76 -26.59
C GLU A 167 13.61 -18.73 -25.26
N MET A 168 14.21 -19.21 -24.17
CA MET A 168 13.63 -19.19 -22.82
C MET A 168 13.26 -17.79 -22.31
N PHE A 169 13.90 -16.73 -22.82
CA PHE A 169 13.61 -15.35 -22.43
C PHE A 169 12.47 -14.73 -23.24
N THR A 170 12.02 -15.38 -24.31
CA THR A 170 10.98 -14.87 -25.24
C THR A 170 9.77 -15.78 -25.36
N ASN A 171 9.89 -17.04 -24.96
CA ASN A 171 8.82 -18.04 -25.03
C ASN A 171 7.95 -18.05 -23.76
N ASP A 172 7.19 -19.13 -23.58
CA ASP A 172 6.30 -19.33 -22.45
C ASP A 172 7.03 -19.36 -21.09
N MET A 173 8.31 -19.70 -21.04
CA MET A 173 9.11 -19.68 -19.81
C MET A 173 9.24 -18.27 -19.23
N SER A 174 9.46 -17.28 -20.10
CA SER A 174 9.48 -15.86 -19.73
C SER A 174 8.14 -15.40 -19.17
N LYS A 175 7.03 -15.85 -19.79
CA LYS A 175 5.67 -15.57 -19.30
C LYS A 175 5.42 -16.20 -17.93
N SER A 176 5.84 -17.45 -17.70
CA SER A 176 5.72 -18.10 -16.39
C SER A 176 6.46 -17.34 -15.28
N ALA A 177 7.72 -16.94 -15.52
CA ALA A 177 8.50 -16.14 -14.57
C ALA A 177 7.87 -14.76 -14.30
N SER A 178 7.39 -14.10 -15.35
CA SER A 178 6.66 -12.83 -15.23
C SER A 178 5.36 -13.01 -14.43
N THR A 179 4.65 -14.12 -14.62
CA THR A 179 3.41 -14.42 -13.91
C THR A 179 3.63 -14.64 -12.40
N ILE A 180 4.76 -15.24 -12.01
CA ILE A 180 5.15 -15.35 -10.60
C ILE A 180 5.42 -13.97 -10.01
N SER A 181 6.15 -13.13 -10.73
CA SER A 181 6.46 -11.77 -10.29
C SER A 181 5.18 -10.95 -10.09
N LEU A 182 4.25 -11.04 -11.05
CA LEU A 182 2.94 -10.41 -10.97
C LEU A 182 2.14 -10.93 -9.78
N SER A 183 2.15 -12.24 -9.55
CA SER A 183 1.38 -12.84 -8.45
C SER A 183 1.98 -12.50 -7.09
N ILE A 184 3.30 -12.38 -6.98
CA ILE A 184 3.96 -11.88 -5.77
C ILE A 184 3.55 -10.44 -5.50
N LEU A 185 3.57 -9.57 -6.53
CA LEU A 185 3.13 -8.18 -6.41
C LEU A 185 1.68 -8.11 -5.90
N VAL A 186 0.75 -8.79 -6.58
CA VAL A 186 -0.67 -8.81 -6.22
C VAL A 186 -0.89 -9.32 -4.79
N VAL A 187 -0.26 -10.44 -4.41
CA VAL A 187 -0.42 -10.99 -3.06
C VAL A 187 0.16 -10.05 -2.01
N ILE A 188 1.33 -9.45 -2.27
CA ILE A 188 1.91 -8.46 -1.35
C ILE A 188 0.97 -7.26 -1.18
N GLU A 189 0.41 -6.73 -2.27
CA GLU A 189 -0.49 -5.59 -2.19
C GLU A 189 -1.78 -5.92 -1.43
N MET A 190 -2.34 -7.12 -1.58
CA MET A 190 -3.49 -7.55 -0.77
C MET A 190 -3.15 -7.62 0.73
N LEU A 191 -1.96 -8.12 1.07
CA LEU A 191 -1.48 -8.13 2.46
C LEU A 191 -1.19 -6.72 2.96
N ASN A 192 -0.69 -5.83 2.11
CA ASN A 192 -0.40 -4.45 2.43
C ASN A 192 -1.68 -3.61 2.60
N ALA A 193 -2.74 -3.90 1.85
CA ALA A 193 -4.06 -3.31 2.02
C ALA A 193 -4.62 -3.66 3.40
N ILE A 194 -4.45 -4.93 3.83
CA ILE A 194 -4.81 -5.39 5.16
C ILE A 194 -3.97 -4.66 6.24
N ASN A 195 -2.65 -4.54 6.04
CA ASN A 195 -1.78 -3.76 6.94
C ASN A 195 -2.21 -2.29 7.05
N SER A 196 -2.75 -1.73 5.97
CA SER A 196 -3.20 -0.34 5.86
C SER A 196 -4.55 -0.07 6.53
N LEU A 197 -5.23 -1.11 7.06
CA LEU A 197 -6.48 -0.97 7.82
C LEU A 197 -6.32 -0.08 9.06
N SER A 198 -5.13 -0.08 9.67
CA SER A 198 -4.79 0.87 10.73
C SER A 198 -3.38 1.41 10.56
N ALA A 199 -3.24 2.73 10.78
CA ALA A 199 -1.96 3.42 10.72
C ALA A 199 -1.01 2.99 11.84
N SER A 200 -1.52 2.79 13.06
CA SER A 200 -0.72 2.56 14.28
C SER A 200 -1.05 1.26 15.02
N GLU A 201 -2.27 0.72 14.85
CA GLU A 201 -2.68 -0.50 15.54
C GLU A 201 -2.14 -1.75 14.85
N SER A 202 -1.86 -2.75 15.71
CA SER A 202 -1.45 -4.08 15.26
C SER A 202 -2.61 -4.78 14.58
N LEU A 203 -2.30 -5.58 13.57
CA LEU A 203 -3.28 -6.54 13.03
C LEU A 203 -3.70 -7.60 14.05
N LEU A 204 -2.89 -7.85 15.07
CA LEU A 204 -3.18 -8.82 16.13
C LEU A 204 -4.22 -8.29 17.13
N THR A 205 -4.31 -6.96 17.29
CA THR A 205 -5.25 -6.31 18.20
C THR A 205 -6.50 -5.84 17.48
N PHE A 206 -6.41 -5.52 16.18
CA PHE A 206 -7.50 -4.99 15.38
C PHE A 206 -8.07 -6.05 14.41
N PRO A 207 -9.28 -6.58 14.64
CA PRO A 207 -9.83 -7.64 13.80
C PRO A 207 -10.21 -7.12 12.41
N LEU A 208 -9.87 -7.91 11.39
CA LEU A 208 -10.13 -7.63 9.96
C LEU A 208 -11.62 -7.40 9.64
N TRP A 209 -12.49 -7.99 10.45
CA TRP A 209 -13.95 -7.98 10.24
C TRP A 209 -14.59 -6.63 10.54
N ASN A 210 -13.86 -5.70 11.16
CA ASN A 210 -14.33 -4.33 11.40
C ASN A 210 -14.56 -3.56 10.10
N ASN A 211 -13.83 -3.88 9.03
CA ASN A 211 -14.11 -3.38 7.69
C ASN A 211 -14.39 -4.54 6.72
N MET A 212 -15.65 -4.96 6.66
CA MET A 212 -16.08 -5.96 5.68
C MET A 212 -15.95 -5.50 4.23
N MET A 213 -16.00 -4.19 3.94
CA MET A 213 -15.77 -3.70 2.58
C MET A 213 -14.34 -4.00 2.12
N LEU A 214 -13.35 -3.83 2.99
CA LEU A 214 -11.95 -4.18 2.68
C LEU A 214 -11.81 -5.68 2.42
N VAL A 215 -12.45 -6.52 3.24
CA VAL A 215 -12.42 -7.97 3.04
C VAL A 215 -13.04 -8.36 1.69
N TYR A 216 -14.18 -7.76 1.33
CA TYR A 216 -14.81 -8.00 0.03
C TYR A 216 -13.95 -7.49 -1.12
N ALA A 217 -13.32 -6.33 -0.99
CA ALA A 217 -12.43 -5.78 -2.00
C ALA A 217 -11.20 -6.66 -2.22
N VAL A 218 -10.53 -7.09 -1.16
CA VAL A 218 -9.38 -8.02 -1.25
C VAL A 218 -9.80 -9.35 -1.87
N THR A 219 -10.96 -9.89 -1.46
CA THR A 219 -11.49 -11.14 -2.02
C THR A 219 -11.81 -11.00 -3.51
N LEU A 220 -12.40 -9.88 -3.91
CA LEU A 220 -12.70 -9.59 -5.30
C LEU A 220 -11.42 -9.40 -6.13
N SER A 221 -10.44 -8.64 -5.62
CA SER A 221 -9.14 -8.46 -6.27
C SER A 221 -8.41 -9.80 -6.48
N MET A 222 -8.38 -10.67 -5.47
CA MET A 222 -7.83 -12.02 -5.61
C MET A 222 -8.62 -12.86 -6.62
N SER A 223 -9.95 -12.79 -6.60
CA SER A 223 -10.80 -13.52 -7.55
C SER A 223 -10.55 -13.07 -9.00
N LEU A 224 -10.36 -11.76 -9.22
CA LEU A 224 -10.00 -11.21 -10.52
C LEU A 224 -8.59 -11.63 -10.94
N HIS A 225 -7.65 -11.72 -10.00
CA HIS A 225 -6.31 -12.26 -10.26
C HIS A 225 -6.37 -13.73 -10.69
N PHE A 226 -7.17 -14.55 -10.00
CA PHE A 226 -7.43 -15.92 -10.44
C PHE A 226 -8.10 -15.98 -11.82
N ALA A 227 -9.02 -15.04 -12.12
CA ALA A 227 -9.66 -14.98 -13.42
C ALA A 227 -8.64 -14.72 -14.55
N ILE A 228 -7.70 -13.78 -14.38
CA ILE A 228 -6.68 -13.53 -15.41
C ILE A 228 -5.74 -14.74 -15.59
N LEU A 229 -5.45 -15.48 -14.52
CA LEU A 229 -4.56 -16.64 -14.55
C LEU A 229 -5.16 -17.89 -15.16
N TYR A 230 -6.48 -18.12 -15.05
CA TYR A 230 -7.10 -19.40 -15.42
C TYR A 230 -8.10 -19.29 -16.58
N ILE A 231 -8.40 -18.08 -17.06
CA ILE A 231 -9.23 -17.87 -18.26
C ILE A 231 -8.31 -17.66 -19.49
N PRO A 232 -8.31 -18.57 -20.49
CA PRO A 232 -7.39 -18.51 -21.63
C PRO A 232 -7.42 -17.21 -22.44
N PHE A 233 -8.61 -16.59 -22.55
CA PHE A 233 -8.74 -15.29 -23.22
C PHE A 233 -7.94 -14.18 -22.52
N LEU A 234 -7.98 -14.15 -21.19
CA LEU A 234 -7.28 -13.14 -20.39
C LEU A 234 -5.77 -13.43 -20.33
N GLN A 235 -5.37 -14.70 -20.30
CA GLN A 235 -3.96 -15.11 -20.39
C GLN A 235 -3.27 -14.51 -21.62
N GLY A 236 -3.94 -14.55 -22.78
CA GLY A 236 -3.43 -13.96 -24.03
C GLY A 236 -3.28 -12.43 -23.96
N LEU A 237 -4.20 -11.73 -23.28
CA LEU A 237 -4.16 -10.27 -23.14
C LEU A 237 -3.01 -9.81 -22.24
N PHE A 238 -2.75 -10.53 -21.14
CA PHE A 238 -1.74 -10.17 -20.15
C PHE A 238 -0.39 -10.87 -20.33
N SER A 239 -0.27 -11.74 -21.35
CA SER A 239 0.91 -12.57 -21.61
C SER A 239 1.36 -13.37 -20.37
N ILE A 240 0.41 -14.03 -19.72
CA ILE A 240 0.60 -14.80 -18.48
C ILE A 240 0.20 -16.26 -18.65
N LEU A 241 0.67 -17.11 -17.74
CA LEU A 241 0.41 -18.55 -17.71
C LEU A 241 -0.12 -19.00 -16.35
N PRO A 242 -0.90 -20.10 -16.29
CA PRO A 242 -1.43 -20.58 -15.02
C PRO A 242 -0.29 -21.05 -14.11
N LEU A 243 -0.45 -20.80 -12.81
CA LEU A 243 0.51 -21.20 -11.78
C LEU A 243 0.19 -22.58 -11.22
N ASP A 244 1.23 -23.37 -11.02
CA ASP A 244 1.16 -24.65 -10.34
C ASP A 244 1.17 -24.49 -8.81
N ARG A 245 0.84 -25.57 -8.09
CA ARG A 245 0.81 -25.58 -6.61
C ARG A 245 2.15 -25.20 -6.00
N GLN A 246 3.27 -25.66 -6.57
CA GLN A 246 4.61 -25.33 -6.06
C GLN A 246 4.94 -23.85 -6.24
N GLU A 247 4.55 -23.27 -7.38
CA GLU A 247 4.75 -21.86 -7.66
C GLU A 247 3.89 -21.00 -6.75
N TRP A 248 2.63 -21.38 -6.49
CA TRP A 248 1.77 -20.73 -5.49
C TRP A 248 2.35 -20.78 -4.07
N MET A 249 2.93 -21.91 -3.66
CA MET A 249 3.61 -21.99 -2.36
C MET A 249 4.79 -21.03 -2.28
N ALA A 250 5.57 -20.90 -3.37
CA ALA A 250 6.67 -19.94 -3.44
C ALA A 250 6.16 -18.48 -3.40
N VAL A 251 5.11 -18.16 -4.15
CA VAL A 251 4.45 -16.84 -4.13
C VAL A 251 4.03 -16.49 -2.70
N LEU A 252 3.30 -17.36 -2.02
CA LEU A 252 2.86 -17.10 -0.64
C LEU A 252 4.03 -16.99 0.34
N ALA A 253 5.05 -17.84 0.20
CA ALA A 253 6.23 -17.80 1.05
C ALA A 253 7.02 -16.50 0.89
N ILE A 254 7.19 -16.01 -0.35
CA ILE A 254 7.89 -14.77 -0.66
C ILE A 254 7.04 -13.54 -0.27
N SER A 255 5.72 -13.59 -0.38
CA SER A 255 4.86 -12.45 -0.06
C SER A 255 4.59 -12.30 1.45
N SER A 256 4.45 -13.39 2.19
CA SER A 256 4.06 -13.37 3.62
C SER A 256 4.91 -12.50 4.57
N PRO A 257 6.25 -12.34 4.39
CA PRO A 257 7.05 -11.52 5.29
C PRO A 257 6.68 -10.05 5.29
N VAL A 258 5.95 -9.53 4.29
CA VAL A 258 5.49 -8.13 4.28
C VAL A 258 4.64 -7.79 5.51
N ILE A 259 3.85 -8.75 6.01
CA ILE A 259 3.04 -8.58 7.23
C ILE A 259 3.95 -8.37 8.43
N VAL A 260 4.99 -9.21 8.54
CA VAL A 260 5.95 -9.15 9.65
C VAL A 260 6.75 -7.85 9.59
N ILE A 261 7.20 -7.45 8.40
CA ILE A 261 7.93 -6.20 8.19
C ILE A 261 7.08 -5.01 8.66
N ASP A 262 5.84 -4.92 8.20
CA ASP A 262 4.97 -3.80 8.57
C ASP A 262 4.61 -3.81 10.06
N GLU A 263 4.35 -4.99 10.64
CA GLU A 263 4.04 -5.11 12.07
C GLU A 263 5.24 -4.70 12.95
N VAL A 264 6.47 -5.04 12.53
CA VAL A 264 7.70 -4.55 13.19
C VAL A 264 7.82 -3.04 13.06
N LEU A 265 7.53 -2.46 11.89
CA LEU A 265 7.58 -1.01 11.68
C LEU A 265 6.51 -0.28 12.53
N LYS A 266 5.29 -0.81 12.63
CA LYS A 266 4.24 -0.32 13.54
C LYS A 266 4.66 -0.43 15.00
N PHE A 267 5.31 -1.52 15.39
CA PHE A 267 5.84 -1.68 16.74
C PHE A 267 6.93 -0.66 17.08
N LEU A 268 7.84 -0.39 16.14
CA LEU A 268 8.85 0.66 16.30
C LEU A 268 8.22 2.05 16.39
N ASP A 269 7.19 2.33 15.58
CA ASP A 269 6.45 3.60 15.62
C ASP A 269 5.86 3.84 17.02
N ARG A 270 5.15 2.86 17.57
CA ARG A 270 4.59 2.92 18.94
C ARG A 270 5.66 3.23 19.99
N ARG A 271 6.80 2.51 19.95
CA ARG A 271 7.89 2.74 20.90
C ARG A 271 8.58 4.10 20.76
N LEU A 272 8.67 4.63 19.54
CA LEU A 272 9.25 5.94 19.28
C LEU A 272 8.28 7.08 19.66
N TYR A 273 6.97 6.85 19.53
CA TYR A 273 5.93 7.81 19.89
C TYR A 273 5.72 7.91 21.41
N ASP A 274 5.65 6.78 22.13
CA ASP A 274 5.55 6.75 23.60
C ASP A 274 6.72 7.50 24.26
N ARG A 275 7.93 7.36 23.71
CA ARG A 275 9.11 8.11 24.16
C ARG A 275 9.00 9.61 23.94
N ARG A 276 8.23 10.07 22.95
CA ARG A 276 8.06 11.50 22.66
C ARG A 276 7.05 12.16 23.58
N THR A 277 6.00 11.44 23.96
CA THR A 277 5.02 11.89 24.98
C THR A 277 5.66 11.98 26.36
N ASP A 278 6.48 11.00 26.75
CA ASP A 278 7.21 11.02 28.02
C ASP A 278 8.14 12.23 28.17
N VAL A 279 8.73 12.73 27.06
CA VAL A 279 9.64 13.88 27.08
C VAL A 279 8.86 15.22 27.12
N VAL A 280 7.66 15.27 26.54
CA VAL A 280 6.83 16.48 26.55
C VAL A 280 6.16 16.69 27.92
N ASP A 281 5.76 15.62 28.60
CA ASP A 281 5.20 15.69 29.96
C ASP A 281 6.24 16.00 31.06
N VAL A 282 7.54 15.91 30.74
CA VAL A 282 8.65 16.28 31.64
C VAL A 282 9.10 17.74 31.45
N SER A 283 8.54 18.48 30.49
CA SER A 283 8.64 19.95 30.51
C SER A 283 7.76 20.45 31.67
N PRO A 284 8.33 20.99 32.76
CA PRO A 284 7.51 21.52 33.84
C PRO A 284 6.61 22.58 33.24
N SER A 285 5.31 22.38 33.44
CA SER A 285 4.28 23.41 33.35
C SER A 285 4.88 24.81 33.47
N ALA A 286 4.74 25.61 32.41
CA ALA A 286 4.79 27.06 32.55
C ALA A 286 3.72 27.39 33.60
N GLN A 287 4.18 27.50 34.84
CA GLN A 287 3.39 27.83 36.00
C GLN A 287 2.59 29.07 35.64
N TYR A 288 1.28 28.97 35.83
CA TYR A 288 0.47 30.02 36.39
C TYR A 288 1.29 30.92 37.33
N GLN A 289 1.92 31.97 36.80
CA GLN A 289 2.14 33.20 37.56
C GLN A 289 0.93 34.09 37.30
N ASN A 290 -0.16 33.72 37.97
CA ASN A 290 -1.25 34.64 38.23
C ASN A 290 -0.74 35.78 39.12
N GLY A 291 -1.25 36.98 38.78
CA GLY A 291 -1.39 38.16 39.61
C GLY A 291 -1.00 38.03 41.09
N ALA A 292 0.09 38.70 41.44
CA ALA A 292 0.32 39.26 42.77
C ALA A 292 1.40 40.35 42.68
N ALA A 293 1.06 41.51 42.12
CA ALA A 293 1.75 42.76 42.41
C ALA A 293 0.75 43.71 43.07
N LYS A 294 0.49 43.43 44.35
CA LYS A 294 -0.07 44.40 45.29
C LYS A 294 0.98 45.48 45.55
N ASP A 295 0.51 46.72 45.54
CA ASP A 295 0.89 47.81 46.44
C ASP A 295 2.26 47.71 47.13
N LYS A 296 3.20 48.59 46.74
CA LYS A 296 4.14 49.32 47.62
C LYS A 296 5.14 50.16 46.80
N ALA A 297 4.98 51.48 46.85
CA ALA A 297 6.00 52.55 46.87
C ALA A 297 5.24 53.87 46.65
N ALA A 298 4.99 54.66 47.69
CA ALA A 298 5.88 55.70 48.23
C ALA A 298 6.03 56.87 47.25
#